data_AF-A0A2J6H8M6-F1
#
_entry.id   AF-A0A2J6H8M6-F1
#
_cell.length_a   1.000
_cell.length_b   1.000
_cell.length_c   1.000
_cell.angle_alpha   90.00
_cell.angle_beta   90.00
_cell.angle_gamma   90.00
#
_symmetry.space_group_name_H-M   'P 1'
#
loop_
_entity.id
_entity.type
_entity.pdbx_description
1 polymer ?
#
loop_
_entity_poly.entity_id
_entity_poly.type
_entity_poly.pdbx_seq_one_letter_code
_entity_poly.pdbx_strand_id
1 'polypeptide(L)'
;MINEQQPSAIRGFMNWLQESVTVKLVFIGFLILVLLIPSALINDLIFERSARQSAVVKEIADSWSGDQTIKGPVLVVPYKRFIKAIDSDKKEITKEITENLYLLPEHLKMDAAVKADQLHRGMFDAVVYNSQVKVSGNFARPDLAALSLTADQPLWDKARLEFSISDLKGLKNNPVINAAGQHVSAEPTF
;
A
#
# COMPACT_ATOMS: atom_id res chain seq x y z
N MET A 1 27.32 -42.07 -73.14
CA MET A 1 26.21 -42.82 -72.52
C MET A 1 26.67 -43.33 -71.16
N ILE A 2 26.35 -42.66 -70.06
CA ILE A 2 26.24 -43.30 -68.74
C ILE A 2 25.13 -42.54 -68.00
N ASN A 3 23.95 -43.14 -67.94
CA ASN A 3 22.80 -42.67 -67.19
C ASN A 3 22.88 -43.33 -65.81
N GLU A 4 23.39 -42.61 -64.81
CA GLU A 4 23.42 -43.11 -63.44
C GLU A 4 21.99 -43.17 -62.89
N GLN A 5 21.45 -44.39 -62.82
CA GLN A 5 20.16 -44.68 -62.21
C GLN A 5 20.24 -44.45 -60.70
N GLN A 6 19.85 -43.26 -60.26
CA GLN A 6 19.57 -42.96 -58.87
C GLN A 6 18.47 -43.91 -58.35
N PRO A 7 18.66 -44.63 -57.22
CA PRO A 7 17.91 -45.85 -56.89
C PRO A 7 16.40 -45.59 -56.74
N SER A 8 15.59 -46.40 -57.44
CA SER A 8 14.13 -46.28 -57.53
C SER A 8 13.42 -46.35 -56.16
N ALA A 9 14.03 -47.03 -55.18
CA ALA A 9 13.51 -47.14 -53.81
C ALA A 9 13.38 -45.79 -53.10
N ILE A 10 14.33 -44.87 -53.34
CA ILE A 10 14.29 -43.52 -52.76
C ILE A 10 13.17 -42.69 -53.39
N ARG A 11 12.97 -42.83 -54.71
CA ARG A 11 11.87 -42.17 -55.43
C ARG A 11 10.49 -42.68 -55.01
N GLY A 12 10.32 -43.99 -54.84
CA GLY A 12 9.06 -44.58 -54.36
C GLY A 12 8.69 -44.14 -52.95
N PHE A 13 9.68 -44.11 -52.04
CA PHE A 13 9.50 -43.59 -50.69
C PHE A 13 9.16 -42.10 -50.68
N MET A 14 9.83 -41.29 -51.51
CA MET A 14 9.57 -39.86 -51.64
C MET A 14 8.15 -39.56 -52.18
N ASN A 15 7.69 -40.33 -53.16
CA ASN A 15 6.34 -40.20 -53.72
C ASN A 15 5.26 -40.62 -52.69
N TRP A 16 5.49 -41.71 -51.94
CA TRP A 16 4.61 -42.13 -50.85
C TRP A 16 4.52 -41.08 -49.73
N LEU A 17 5.63 -40.43 -49.37
CA LEU A 17 5.65 -39.30 -48.44
C LEU A 17 4.85 -38.09 -48.96
N GLN A 18 4.89 -37.82 -50.27
CA GLN A 18 4.21 -36.67 -50.89
C GLN A 18 2.70 -36.88 -51.08
N GLU A 19 2.25 -38.11 -51.34
CA GLU A 19 0.83 -38.42 -51.53
C GLU A 19 0.09 -38.73 -50.22
N SER A 20 0.82 -39.13 -49.16
CA SER A 20 0.19 -39.54 -47.90
C SER A 20 -0.26 -38.36 -47.03
N VAL A 21 -1.57 -38.22 -46.85
CA VAL A 21 -2.21 -37.19 -46.01
C VAL A 21 -1.76 -37.30 -44.55
N THR A 22 -1.57 -38.52 -44.03
CA THR A 22 -1.14 -38.76 -42.65
C THR A 22 0.24 -38.17 -42.36
N VAL A 23 1.18 -38.30 -43.31
CA VAL A 23 2.53 -37.74 -43.19
C VAL A 23 2.48 -36.22 -43.13
N LYS A 24 1.64 -35.58 -43.96
CA LYS A 24 1.43 -34.13 -43.93
C LYS A 24 0.87 -33.65 -42.59
N LEU A 25 -0.09 -34.38 -42.01
CA LEU A 25 -0.64 -34.05 -40.69
C LEU A 25 0.41 -34.17 -39.56
N VAL A 26 1.23 -35.22 -39.56
CA VAL A 26 2.33 -35.36 -38.59
C VAL A 26 3.34 -34.24 -38.73
N PHE A 27 3.71 -33.86 -39.96
CA PHE A 27 4.65 -32.77 -40.21
C PHE A 27 4.10 -31.42 -39.74
N ILE A 28 2.82 -31.14 -39.99
CA ILE A 28 2.14 -29.94 -39.46
C ILE A 28 2.15 -29.95 -37.92
N GLY A 29 1.83 -31.09 -37.30
CA GLY A 29 1.88 -31.24 -35.85
C GLY A 29 3.29 -30.98 -35.28
N PHE A 30 4.32 -31.50 -35.93
CA PHE A 30 5.71 -31.24 -35.56
C PHE A 30 6.06 -29.75 -35.69
N LEU A 31 5.67 -29.09 -36.79
CA LEU A 31 5.90 -27.65 -36.96
C LEU A 31 5.18 -26.83 -35.87
N ILE A 32 3.96 -27.20 -35.50
CA ILE A 32 3.24 -26.56 -34.39
C ILE A 32 4.04 -26.69 -33.09
N LEU A 33 4.54 -27.89 -32.78
CA LEU A 33 5.36 -28.11 -31.58
C LEU A 33 6.64 -27.26 -31.59
N VAL A 34 7.32 -27.17 -32.73
CA VAL A 34 8.52 -26.33 -32.89
C VAL A 34 8.18 -24.86 -32.69
N LEU A 35 7.03 -24.39 -33.20
CA LEU A 35 6.56 -23.01 -33.04
C LEU A 35 6.07 -22.69 -31.62
N LEU A 36 5.69 -23.68 -30.82
CA LEU A 36 5.36 -23.47 -29.41
C LEU A 36 6.57 -23.06 -28.58
N ILE A 37 7.78 -23.52 -28.93
CA ILE A 37 9.01 -23.16 -28.21
C ILE A 37 9.26 -21.64 -28.22
N PRO A 38 9.38 -20.95 -29.38
CA PRO A 38 9.60 -19.51 -29.40
C PRO A 38 8.40 -18.74 -28.82
N SER A 39 7.18 -19.26 -28.95
CA SER A 39 6.00 -18.67 -28.32
C SER A 39 6.09 -18.69 -26.79
N ALA A 40 6.50 -19.81 -26.19
CA ALA A 40 6.72 -19.92 -24.76
C ALA A 40 7.81 -18.95 -24.28
N LEU A 41 8.94 -18.88 -24.98
CA LEU A 41 10.04 -17.96 -24.65
C LEU A 41 9.63 -16.49 -24.67
N ILE A 42 8.78 -16.08 -25.61
CA ILE A 42 8.26 -14.71 -25.67
C ILE A 42 7.34 -14.43 -24.46
N ASN A 43 6.46 -15.38 -24.12
CA ASN A 43 5.57 -15.23 -22.96
C ASN A 43 6.36 -15.14 -21.65
N ASP A 44 7.39 -15.96 -21.49
CA ASP A 44 8.28 -15.93 -20.32
C ASP A 44 8.99 -14.57 -20.20
N LEU A 45 9.50 -14.03 -21.32
CA LEU A 45 10.14 -12.72 -21.34
C LEU A 45 9.16 -11.58 -21.00
N ILE A 46 7.91 -11.66 -21.48
CA ILE A 46 6.87 -10.68 -21.15
C ILE A 46 6.55 -10.77 -19.66
N PHE A 47 6.42 -11.98 -19.11
CA PHE A 47 6.16 -12.19 -17.70
C PHE A 47 7.30 -11.63 -16.83
N GLU A 48 8.55 -11.92 -17.18
CA GLU A 48 9.73 -11.40 -16.48
C GLU A 48 9.76 -9.87 -16.48
N ARG A 49 9.47 -9.24 -17.62
CA ARG A 49 9.41 -7.77 -17.72
C ARG A 49 8.31 -7.16 -16.86
N SER A 50 7.11 -7.74 -16.88
CA SER A 50 5.98 -7.30 -16.05
C SER A 50 6.30 -7.43 -14.54
N ALA A 51 6.87 -8.57 -14.15
CA ALA A 51 7.29 -8.83 -12.78
C ALA A 51 8.40 -7.85 -12.35
N ARG A 52 9.38 -7.58 -13.22
CA ARG A 52 10.46 -6.63 -12.93
C ARG A 52 9.95 -5.20 -12.76
N GLN A 53 9.04 -4.75 -13.62
CA GLN A 53 8.42 -3.43 -13.49
C GLN A 53 7.69 -3.29 -12.16
N SER A 54 6.89 -4.29 -11.79
CA SER A 54 6.16 -4.31 -10.51
C SER A 54 7.11 -4.27 -9.31
N ALA A 55 8.22 -5.01 -9.37
CA ALA A 55 9.25 -5.00 -8.33
C ALA A 55 9.93 -3.62 -8.19
N VAL A 56 10.21 -2.94 -9.30
CA VAL A 56 10.82 -1.59 -9.27
C VAL A 56 9.85 -0.57 -8.67
N VAL A 57 8.57 -0.61 -9.02
CA VAL A 57 7.55 0.26 -8.41
C VAL A 57 7.51 0.05 -6.89
N LYS A 58 7.51 -1.21 -6.45
CA LYS A 58 7.54 -1.54 -5.02
C LYS A 58 8.81 -1.05 -4.33
N GLU A 59 9.98 -1.22 -4.95
CA GLU A 59 11.26 -0.75 -4.40
C GLU A 59 11.30 0.78 -4.26
N ILE A 60 10.70 1.51 -5.21
CA ILE A 60 10.53 2.96 -5.15
C ILE A 60 9.57 3.34 -4.01
N ALA A 61 8.42 2.66 -3.89
CA ALA A 61 7.48 2.88 -2.80
C ALA A 61 8.10 2.60 -1.42
N ASP A 62 8.94 1.56 -1.31
CA ASP A 62 9.64 1.21 -0.07
C ASP A 62 10.65 2.28 0.35
N SER A 63 11.36 2.88 -0.63
CA SER A 63 12.38 3.92 -0.42
C SER A 63 11.81 5.33 -0.22
N TRP A 64 10.64 5.61 -0.81
CA TRP A 64 9.99 6.92 -0.75
C TRP A 64 8.86 6.88 0.27
N SER A 65 7.72 6.38 -0.16
CA SER A 65 6.57 6.03 0.67
C SER A 65 5.53 5.34 -0.21
N GLY A 66 4.77 4.41 0.36
CA GLY A 66 3.60 3.86 -0.30
C GLY A 66 2.39 4.79 -0.22
N ASP A 67 1.20 4.23 -0.41
CA ASP A 67 -0.05 4.98 -0.33
C ASP A 67 -0.23 5.68 1.02
N GLN A 68 -0.45 7.00 0.97
CA GLN A 68 -0.60 7.84 2.14
C GLN A 68 -2.06 8.10 2.50
N THR A 69 -2.44 7.70 3.72
CA THR A 69 -3.73 8.05 4.34
C THR A 69 -3.47 8.93 5.54
N ILE A 70 -4.01 10.15 5.54
CA ILE A 70 -3.94 11.08 6.66
C ILE A 70 -5.28 11.05 7.39
N LYS A 71 -5.24 10.85 8.71
CA LYS A 71 -6.41 10.84 9.60
C LYS A 71 -6.25 11.87 10.71
N GLY A 72 -7.37 12.44 11.14
CA GLY A 72 -7.42 13.42 12.21
C GLY A 72 -7.60 14.85 11.69
N PRO A 73 -7.38 15.86 12.56
CA PRO A 73 -6.87 15.76 13.92
C PRO A 73 -7.94 15.32 14.92
N VAL A 74 -7.54 14.64 16.00
CA VAL A 74 -8.41 14.26 17.13
C VAL A 74 -7.80 14.81 18.41
N LEU A 75 -8.59 15.52 19.21
CA LEU A 75 -8.15 16.00 20.52
C LEU A 75 -8.45 14.91 21.55
N VAL A 76 -7.40 14.41 22.21
CA VAL A 76 -7.51 13.35 23.20
C VAL A 76 -7.27 13.93 24.59
N VAL A 77 -8.28 13.79 25.45
CA VAL A 77 -8.25 14.30 26.83
C VAL A 77 -8.36 13.12 27.79
N PRO A 78 -7.30 12.75 28.53
CA PRO A 78 -7.39 11.72 29.55
C PRO A 78 -8.34 12.17 30.67
N TYR A 79 -9.11 11.25 31.25
CA TYR A 79 -9.93 11.52 32.44
C TYR A 79 -9.84 10.38 33.45
N LYS A 80 -10.02 10.73 34.72
CA LYS A 80 -10.04 9.79 35.84
C LYS A 80 -11.43 9.17 35.98
N ARG A 81 -11.49 7.85 36.07
CA ARG A 81 -12.71 7.09 36.32
C ARG A 81 -12.51 6.15 37.49
N PHE A 82 -13.51 6.06 38.35
CA PHE A 82 -13.53 5.13 39.47
C PHE A 82 -14.37 3.91 39.11
N ILE A 83 -13.76 2.74 39.15
CA ILE A 83 -14.44 1.46 38.93
C ILE A 83 -14.46 0.65 40.23
N LYS A 84 -15.55 -0.09 40.44
CA LYS A 84 -15.64 -1.10 41.49
C LYS A 84 -14.90 -2.34 41.01
N ALA A 85 -13.87 -2.77 41.74
CA ALA A 85 -13.13 -3.99 41.48
C ALA A 85 -13.20 -4.89 42.72
N ILE A 86 -13.06 -6.20 42.53
CA ILE A 86 -12.98 -7.16 43.63
C ILE A 86 -11.51 -7.52 43.81
N ASP A 87 -10.99 -7.30 45.01
CA ASP A 87 -9.62 -7.67 45.36
C ASP A 87 -9.48 -9.20 45.54
N SER A 88 -8.25 -9.69 45.62
CA SER A 88 -7.89 -11.10 45.85
C SER A 88 -8.56 -11.68 47.10
N ASP A 89 -8.86 -10.83 48.08
CA ASP A 89 -9.58 -11.16 49.32
C ASP A 89 -11.12 -11.08 49.21
N LYS A 90 -11.68 -11.02 47.99
CA LYS A 90 -13.12 -10.87 47.71
C LYS A 90 -13.77 -9.62 48.32
N LYS A 91 -13.00 -8.57 48.61
CA LYS A 91 -13.52 -7.27 49.06
C LYS A 91 -13.74 -6.33 47.89
N GLU A 92 -14.84 -5.59 47.91
CA GLU A 92 -15.12 -4.54 46.93
C GLU A 92 -14.21 -3.34 47.22
N ILE A 93 -13.32 -3.03 46.27
CA ILE A 93 -12.41 -1.88 46.30
C ILE A 93 -12.75 -0.93 45.16
N THR A 94 -12.63 0.38 45.41
CA THR A 94 -12.74 1.40 44.36
C THR A 94 -11.36 1.64 43.77
N LYS A 95 -11.19 1.36 42.48
CA LYS A 95 -9.93 1.56 41.75
C LYS A 95 -10.04 2.77 40.83
N GLU A 96 -9.08 3.68 40.90
CA GLU A 96 -8.92 4.77 39.92
C GLU A 96 -8.24 4.23 38.66
N ILE A 97 -8.87 4.45 37.51
CA ILE A 97 -8.31 4.16 36.18
C ILE A 97 -8.31 5.46 35.35
N THR A 98 -7.40 5.54 34.39
CA THR A 98 -7.36 6.65 33.42
C THR A 98 -7.87 6.14 32.08
N GLU A 99 -8.88 6.81 31.53
CA GLU A 99 -9.43 6.55 30.20
C GLU A 99 -9.23 7.78 29.30
N ASN A 100 -9.37 7.61 27.98
CA ASN A 100 -9.19 8.70 27.02
C ASN A 100 -10.55 9.13 26.45
N LEU A 101 -10.86 10.42 26.52
CA LEU A 101 -11.95 11.04 25.79
C LEU A 101 -11.45 11.52 24.43
N TYR A 102 -12.08 11.07 23.35
CA TYR A 102 -11.76 11.47 21.99
C TYR A 102 -12.73 12.53 21.51
N LEU A 103 -12.21 13.71 21.19
CA LEU A 103 -12.98 14.84 20.69
C LEU A 103 -12.65 15.06 19.22
N LEU A 104 -13.68 14.98 18.39
CA LEU A 104 -13.59 15.27 16.96
C LEU A 104 -13.78 16.77 16.72
N PRO A 105 -13.15 17.33 15.67
CA PRO A 105 -13.35 18.72 15.30
C PRO A 105 -14.79 18.93 14.78
N GLU A 106 -15.39 20.07 15.10
CA GLU A 106 -16.71 20.45 14.55
C GLU A 106 -16.59 20.83 13.07
N HIS A 107 -15.53 21.59 12.75
CA HIS A 107 -15.16 21.87 11.37
C HIS A 107 -13.74 21.38 11.12
N LEU A 108 -13.59 20.63 10.05
CA LEU A 108 -12.31 20.16 9.54
C LEU A 108 -12.18 20.62 8.10
N LYS A 109 -11.10 21.36 7.81
CA LYS A 109 -10.70 21.72 6.47
C LYS A 109 -9.31 21.16 6.19
N MET A 110 -9.21 20.40 5.11
CA MET A 110 -7.97 19.83 4.61
C MET A 110 -7.75 20.34 3.18
N ASP A 111 -6.69 21.11 2.97
CA ASP A 111 -6.25 21.57 1.66
C ASP A 111 -4.96 20.84 1.30
N ALA A 112 -4.92 20.15 0.17
CA ALA A 112 -3.74 19.41 -0.29
C ALA A 112 -3.33 19.89 -1.69
N ALA A 113 -2.08 20.36 -1.82
CA ALA A 113 -1.46 20.63 -3.10
C ALA A 113 -0.56 19.46 -3.48
N VAL A 114 -0.88 18.77 -4.58
CA VAL A 114 -0.17 17.57 -5.04
C VAL A 114 0.62 17.89 -6.30
N LYS A 115 1.89 17.51 -6.32
CA LYS A 115 2.78 17.62 -7.48
C LYS A 115 3.30 16.22 -7.85
N ALA A 116 3.15 15.86 -9.12
CA ALA A 116 3.76 14.65 -9.67
C ALA A 116 5.22 14.91 -10.06
N ASP A 117 6.11 13.99 -9.71
CA ASP A 117 7.49 13.95 -10.17
C ASP A 117 7.79 12.54 -10.72
N GLN A 118 8.70 12.43 -11.68
CA GLN A 118 9.07 11.15 -12.29
C GLN A 118 10.43 10.70 -11.76
N LEU A 119 10.45 9.54 -11.12
CA LEU A 119 11.68 8.87 -10.69
C LEU A 119 12.08 7.82 -11.71
N HIS A 120 13.38 7.75 -11.97
CA HIS A 120 13.96 6.79 -12.90
C HIS A 120 14.77 5.76 -12.11
N ARG A 121 14.55 4.46 -12.38
CA ARG A 121 15.34 3.37 -11.81
C ARG A 121 15.66 2.33 -12.89
N GLY A 122 16.89 2.37 -13.39
CA GLY A 122 17.32 1.54 -14.51
C GLY A 122 16.64 1.99 -15.81
N MET A 123 15.90 1.07 -16.45
CA MET A 123 15.12 1.34 -17.66
C MET A 123 13.63 1.63 -17.38
N PHE A 124 13.26 1.80 -16.11
CA PHE A 124 11.89 1.96 -15.69
C PHE A 124 11.65 3.31 -15.04
N ASP A 125 10.48 3.86 -15.32
CA ASP A 125 10.00 5.11 -14.77
C ASP A 125 8.86 4.85 -13.80
N ALA A 126 8.84 5.58 -12.69
CA ALA A 126 7.73 5.59 -11.76
C ALA A 126 7.34 7.03 -11.42
N VAL A 127 6.04 7.30 -11.42
CA VAL A 127 5.50 8.59 -11.00
C VAL A 127 5.32 8.55 -9.49
N VAL A 128 5.91 9.52 -8.80
CA VAL A 128 5.71 9.76 -7.36
C VAL A 128 5.00 11.07 -7.14
N TYR A 129 4.32 11.17 -6.01
CA TYR A 129 3.55 12.36 -5.66
C TYR A 129 4.12 13.00 -4.39
N ASN A 130 4.44 14.28 -4.51
CA ASN A 130 4.78 15.13 -3.39
C ASN A 130 3.57 15.98 -3.03
N SER A 131 3.16 15.96 -1.76
CA SER A 131 2.01 16.73 -1.30
C SER A 131 2.39 17.71 -0.21
N GLN A 132 1.83 18.91 -0.28
CA GLN A 132 1.78 19.84 0.84
C GLN A 132 0.35 19.87 1.36
N VAL A 133 0.16 19.40 2.60
CA VAL A 133 -1.15 19.28 3.22
C VAL A 133 -1.28 20.30 4.35
N LYS A 134 -2.31 21.14 4.28
CA LYS A 134 -2.71 22.07 5.33
C LYS A 134 -4.00 21.56 5.96
N VAL A 135 -3.95 21.36 7.27
CA VAL A 135 -5.10 20.89 8.05
C VAL A 135 -5.45 21.98 9.06
N SER A 136 -6.72 22.35 9.11
CA SER A 136 -7.25 23.32 10.06
C SER A 136 -8.60 22.86 10.58
N GLY A 137 -8.88 23.15 11.85
CA GLY A 137 -10.16 22.81 12.45
C GLY A 137 -10.31 23.41 13.83
N ASN A 138 -11.53 23.37 14.35
CA ASN A 138 -11.89 23.83 15.68
C ASN A 138 -12.56 22.71 16.47
N PHE A 139 -12.33 22.70 17.77
CA PHE A 139 -12.95 21.75 18.69
C PHE A 139 -13.91 22.52 19.60
N ALA A 140 -15.14 22.03 19.72
CA ALA A 140 -16.05 22.53 20.74
C ALA A 140 -15.70 21.97 22.11
N ARG A 141 -16.16 22.69 23.13
CA ARG A 141 -16.10 22.20 24.50
C ARG A 141 -17.06 21.00 24.63
N PRO A 142 -16.60 19.83 25.11
CA PRO A 142 -17.47 18.68 25.28
C PRO A 142 -18.51 18.92 26.36
N ASP A 143 -19.71 18.39 26.15
CA ASP A 143 -20.71 18.27 27.19
C ASP A 143 -20.34 17.12 28.14
N LEU A 144 -19.65 17.46 29.22
CA LEU A 144 -19.22 16.51 30.23
C LEU A 144 -20.41 15.84 30.95
N ALA A 145 -21.54 16.53 31.08
CA ALA A 145 -22.71 15.99 31.75
C ALA A 145 -23.34 14.86 30.92
N ALA A 146 -23.43 15.04 29.60
CA ALA A 146 -23.85 14.00 28.67
C ALA A 146 -22.94 12.76 28.71
N LEU A 147 -21.67 12.93 29.08
CA LEU A 147 -20.67 11.86 29.21
C LEU A 147 -20.62 11.24 30.62
N SER A 148 -21.50 11.66 31.54
CA SER A 148 -21.46 11.26 32.96
C SER A 148 -20.13 11.58 33.65
N LEU A 149 -19.46 12.66 33.23
CA LEU A 149 -18.20 13.14 33.79
C LEU A 149 -18.41 14.42 34.61
N THR A 150 -17.69 14.54 35.72
CA THR A 150 -17.63 15.78 36.52
C THR A 150 -16.48 16.67 36.05
N ALA A 151 -16.55 17.98 36.33
CA ALA A 151 -15.59 18.96 35.80
C ALA A 151 -14.14 18.76 36.27
N ASP A 152 -13.93 18.00 37.34
CA ASP A 152 -12.66 17.67 37.98
C ASP A 152 -12.01 16.37 37.47
N GLN A 153 -12.73 15.56 36.69
CA GLN A 153 -12.22 14.29 36.17
C GLN A 153 -11.30 14.42 34.93
N PRO A 154 -11.56 15.33 33.97
CA PRO A 154 -10.69 15.49 32.81
C PRO A 154 -9.36 16.18 33.17
N LEU A 155 -8.26 15.58 32.70
CA LEU A 155 -6.90 16.06 32.85
C LEU A 155 -6.50 16.92 31.65
N TRP A 156 -6.97 18.16 31.62
CA TRP A 156 -6.72 19.10 30.52
C TRP A 156 -5.24 19.44 30.31
N ASP A 157 -4.45 19.38 31.38
CA ASP A 157 -2.99 19.54 31.36
C ASP A 157 -2.28 18.41 30.60
N LYS A 158 -2.94 17.26 30.43
CA LYS A 158 -2.44 16.09 29.69
C LYS A 158 -3.16 15.88 28.36
N ALA A 159 -3.92 16.88 27.91
CA ALA A 159 -4.57 16.82 26.61
C ALA A 159 -3.52 16.84 25.49
N ARG A 160 -3.76 16.04 24.45
CA ARG A 160 -2.87 15.92 23.30
C ARG A 160 -3.64 15.89 21.99
N LEU A 161 -3.04 16.45 20.95
CA LEU A 161 -3.60 16.43 19.60
C LEU A 161 -2.99 15.27 18.82
N GLU A 162 -3.81 14.31 18.43
CA GLU A 162 -3.38 13.15 17.67
C GLU A 162 -3.76 13.29 16.20
N PHE A 163 -2.84 12.90 15.33
CA PHE A 163 -3.03 12.75 13.91
C PHE A 163 -2.28 11.50 13.47
N SER A 164 -2.80 10.82 12.45
CA SER A 164 -2.21 9.58 11.96
C SER A 164 -1.91 9.71 10.49
N ILE A 165 -0.73 9.24 10.10
CA ILE A 165 -0.34 9.03 8.70
C ILE A 165 0.00 7.55 8.53
N SER A 166 -0.30 6.98 7.36
CA SER A 166 -0.11 5.54 7.14
C SER A 166 1.36 5.11 7.12
N ASP A 167 2.28 5.98 6.68
CA ASP A 167 3.71 5.68 6.66
C ASP A 167 4.55 6.93 6.99
N LEU A 168 5.29 6.87 8.10
CA LEU A 168 6.16 7.96 8.52
C LEU A 168 7.30 8.24 7.52
N LYS A 169 7.69 7.27 6.67
CA LYS A 169 8.75 7.48 5.66
C LYS A 169 8.40 8.56 4.64
N GLY A 170 7.11 8.75 4.36
CA GLY A 170 6.64 9.79 3.43
C GLY A 170 6.72 11.21 3.98
N LEU A 171 7.00 11.36 5.28
CA LEU A 171 7.07 12.65 5.94
C LEU A 171 8.45 13.29 5.71
N LYS A 172 8.53 14.17 4.72
CA LYS A 172 9.79 14.86 4.37
C LYS A 172 10.29 15.85 5.43
N ASN A 173 9.36 16.48 6.15
CA ASN A 173 9.64 17.51 7.14
C ASN A 173 8.77 17.27 8.37
N ASN A 174 9.25 17.67 9.54
CA ASN A 174 8.43 17.66 10.75
C ASN A 174 7.20 18.56 10.55
N PRO A 175 6.00 18.09 10.93
CA PRO A 175 4.78 18.87 10.78
C PRO A 175 4.83 20.06 11.74
N VAL A 176 4.45 21.23 11.23
CA VAL A 176 4.32 22.45 12.04
C VAL A 176 2.90 22.51 12.58
N ILE A 177 2.76 22.45 13.89
CA ILE A 177 1.45 22.44 14.57
C ILE A 177 1.28 23.73 15.35
N ASN A 178 0.18 24.44 15.07
CA ASN A 178 -0.26 25.61 15.80
C ASN A 178 -1.58 25.30 16.49
N ALA A 179 -1.56 25.14 17.81
CA ALA A 179 -2.75 24.90 18.61
C ALA A 179 -2.99 26.11 19.52
N ALA A 180 -4.16 26.73 19.41
CA ALA A 180 -4.55 27.90 20.22
C ALA A 180 -3.49 29.03 20.27
N GLY A 181 -2.79 29.27 19.16
CA GLY A 181 -1.74 30.30 19.05
C GLY A 181 -0.36 29.89 19.60
N GLN A 182 -0.20 28.65 20.05
CA GLN A 182 1.09 28.11 20.49
C GLN A 182 1.65 27.11 19.46
N HIS A 183 2.95 27.22 19.21
CA HIS A 183 3.69 26.22 18.44
C HIS A 183 3.91 24.98 19.31
N VAL A 184 3.44 23.83 18.85
CA VAL A 184 3.58 22.55 19.55
C VAL A 184 4.44 21.61 18.71
N SER A 185 5.36 20.89 19.37
CA SER A 185 6.16 19.88 18.69
C SER A 185 5.35 18.60 18.50
N ALA A 186 5.48 18.00 17.32
CA ALA A 186 4.96 16.66 17.07
C ALA A 186 5.93 15.60 17.59
N GLU A 187 5.39 14.57 18.23
CA GLU A 187 6.14 13.39 18.65
C GLU A 187 5.50 12.14 18.02
N PRO A 188 6.29 11.24 17.40
CA PRO A 188 5.78 9.98 16.90
C PRO A 188 5.27 9.12 18.06
N THR A 189 4.03 8.67 17.97
CA THR A 189 3.45 7.66 18.88
C THR A 189 3.30 6.36 18.07
N PHE A 190 3.85 5.25 18.58
CA PHE A 190 3.84 3.93 17.93
C PHE A 190 2.78 3.01 18.53
#